data_AF-A0A4S9LZM7-F1
#
_entry.id   AF-A0A4S9LZM7-F1
#
_cell.length_a   1.000
_cell.length_b   1.000
_cell.length_c   1.000
_cell.angle_alpha   90.00
_cell.angle_beta   90.00
_cell.angle_gamma   90.00
#
_symmetry.space_group_name_H-M   'P 1'
#
loop_
_entity.id
_entity.type
_entity.pdbx_description
1 polymer ?
#
loop_
_entity_poly.entity_id
_entity_poly.type
_entity_poly.pdbx_seq_one_letter_code
_entity_poly.pdbx_strand_id
1 'polypeptide(L)'
;MSLPTDDGACDHLKGMKMPPLSLPATNDSLVKISSLQGLVVIFCYPRTGAPNETIPDSWNSIPGARGCTPQACSFRDLSRQFLTAGVNKIFGLSTQDTPYQQEVKTRLNLPFELLSDEKLDFVEALKLPTIDWEGKKLTKRITLAIADGKIVKIWYPVFPPDQSAQQVLDWLAEEQTTEQKFVGNRQIIDAINGMVLKAFASQQGDTVNILEAMHGPCVKQFITSSTTPRRGRRQQRGTGDRARSLFRSSDAVPSTNVT
;
A
#
# COMPACT_ATOMS: atom_id res chain seq x y z
N MET A 1 31.20 -4.61 -12.39
CA MET A 1 29.86 -5.24 -12.48
C MET A 1 29.13 -4.53 -13.61
N SER A 2 28.54 -5.27 -14.53
CA SER A 2 27.76 -4.70 -15.64
C SER A 2 26.46 -4.05 -15.12
N LEU A 3 26.21 -2.82 -15.57
CA LEU A 3 24.94 -2.11 -15.37
C LEU A 3 23.84 -2.88 -16.11
N PRO A 4 22.77 -3.32 -15.44
CA PRO A 4 21.58 -3.83 -16.15
C PRO A 4 20.87 -2.67 -16.88
N THR A 5 20.49 -2.92 -18.14
CA THR A 5 19.63 -2.02 -18.91
C THR A 5 18.18 -2.17 -18.47
N ASP A 6 17.41 -1.08 -18.47
CA ASP A 6 15.95 -1.17 -18.34
C ASP A 6 15.34 -1.62 -19.67
N ASP A 7 14.55 -2.70 -19.60
CA ASP A 7 13.84 -3.31 -20.73
C ASP A 7 12.31 -3.14 -20.61
N GLY A 8 11.83 -2.31 -19.68
CA GLY A 8 10.40 -2.02 -19.48
C GLY A 8 9.58 -3.18 -18.92
N ALA A 9 10.20 -4.32 -18.62
CA ALA A 9 9.53 -5.57 -18.24
C ALA A 9 8.83 -5.55 -16.86
N CYS A 10 8.72 -4.38 -16.23
CA CYS A 10 7.98 -4.16 -14.98
C CYS A 10 6.89 -3.07 -15.10
N ASP A 11 6.73 -2.39 -16.23
CA ASP A 11 5.82 -1.23 -16.38
C ASP A 11 4.35 -1.59 -16.09
N HIS A 12 3.95 -2.82 -16.45
CA HIS A 12 2.60 -3.35 -16.21
C HIS A 12 2.26 -3.57 -14.73
N LEU A 13 3.23 -3.51 -13.83
CA LEU A 13 3.02 -3.70 -12.39
C LEU A 13 2.40 -2.47 -11.70
N LYS A 14 2.55 -1.26 -12.26
CA LYS A 14 2.13 -0.04 -11.54
C LYS A 14 0.61 0.02 -11.39
N GLY A 15 0.15 -0.02 -10.15
CA GLY A 15 -1.28 -0.04 -9.81
C GLY A 15 -1.92 -1.43 -9.80
N MET A 16 -1.18 -2.50 -10.11
CA MET A 16 -1.64 -3.87 -10.00
C MET A 16 -2.00 -4.22 -8.55
N LYS A 17 -3.12 -4.94 -8.36
CA LYS A 17 -3.45 -5.58 -7.08
C LYS A 17 -2.67 -6.89 -6.95
N MET A 18 -2.05 -7.12 -5.80
CA MET A 18 -1.32 -8.34 -5.53
C MET A 18 -2.23 -9.57 -5.63
N PRO A 19 -1.84 -10.61 -6.39
CA PRO A 19 -2.52 -11.90 -6.41
C PRO A 19 -2.66 -12.50 -5.00
N PRO A 20 -3.71 -13.30 -4.72
CA PRO A 20 -4.03 -13.79 -3.37
C PRO A 20 -3.13 -14.95 -2.87
N LEU A 21 -1.86 -14.93 -3.27
CA LEU A 21 -0.82 -15.92 -2.97
C LEU A 21 -0.26 -15.76 -1.55
N SER A 22 0.26 -16.87 -1.01
CA SER A 22 0.96 -16.92 0.28
C SER A 22 2.34 -17.55 0.09
N LEU A 23 3.41 -16.82 0.42
CA LEU A 23 4.79 -17.33 0.32
C LEU A 23 5.30 -17.76 1.71
N PRO A 24 6.08 -18.85 1.81
CA PRO A 24 6.77 -19.21 3.04
C PRO A 24 7.88 -18.19 3.37
N ALA A 25 7.97 -17.84 4.64
CA ALA A 25 8.93 -16.89 5.19
C ALA A 25 9.96 -17.58 6.10
N THR A 26 11.08 -16.92 6.35
CA THR A 26 12.18 -17.43 7.19
C THR A 26 11.84 -17.69 8.67
N ASN A 27 10.67 -17.28 9.14
CA ASN A 27 10.13 -17.61 10.47
C ASN A 27 9.05 -18.70 10.42
N ASP A 28 9.08 -19.54 9.38
CA ASP A 28 8.17 -20.66 9.09
C ASP A 28 6.69 -20.27 8.91
N SER A 29 6.38 -18.97 8.84
CA SER A 29 5.03 -18.45 8.59
C SER A 29 4.72 -18.33 7.09
N LEU A 30 3.43 -18.34 6.74
CA LEU A 30 2.96 -18.09 5.38
C LEU A 30 2.49 -16.63 5.24
N VAL A 31 3.20 -15.84 4.44
CA VAL A 31 2.92 -14.40 4.24
C VAL A 31 2.03 -14.20 3.02
N LYS A 32 0.76 -13.87 3.26
CA LYS A 32 -0.20 -13.49 2.22
C LYS A 32 -0.10 -12.01 1.87
N ILE A 33 0.69 -11.69 0.86
CA ILE A 33 1.05 -10.30 0.49
C ILE A 33 -0.20 -9.46 0.16
N SER A 34 -1.22 -10.04 -0.49
CA SER A 34 -2.49 -9.36 -0.83
C SER A 34 -3.34 -8.95 0.38
N SER A 35 -2.97 -9.37 1.59
CA SER A 35 -3.72 -9.14 2.84
C SER A 35 -2.93 -8.34 3.88
N LEU A 36 -1.76 -7.82 3.50
CA LEU A 36 -0.99 -6.88 4.32
C LEU A 36 -1.56 -5.47 4.18
N GLN A 37 -1.67 -4.76 5.32
CA GLN A 37 -2.19 -3.40 5.42
C GLN A 37 -1.08 -2.37 5.58
N GLY A 38 -1.35 -1.13 5.18
CA GLY A 38 -0.37 -0.05 5.13
C GLY A 38 0.68 -0.29 4.04
N LEU A 39 1.83 0.37 4.18
CA LEU A 39 2.91 0.30 3.20
C LEU A 39 3.90 -0.84 3.50
N VAL A 40 4.14 -1.68 2.50
CA VAL A 40 5.08 -2.81 2.53
C VAL A 40 6.10 -2.65 1.42
N VAL A 41 7.37 -2.92 1.72
CA VAL A 41 8.46 -2.94 0.74
C VAL A 41 8.93 -4.37 0.53
N ILE A 42 9.02 -4.83 -0.72
CA ILE A 42 9.59 -6.14 -1.08
C ILE A 42 10.75 -5.92 -2.06
N PHE A 43 11.94 -6.40 -1.71
CA PHE A 43 13.09 -6.38 -2.61
C PHE A 43 13.42 -7.79 -3.13
N CYS A 44 13.26 -7.98 -4.44
CA CYS A 44 13.55 -9.21 -5.15
C CYS A 44 15.02 -9.25 -5.55
N TYR A 45 15.68 -10.41 -5.43
CA TYR A 45 17.06 -10.60 -5.86
C TYR A 45 17.31 -11.97 -6.51
N PRO A 46 18.24 -12.09 -7.49
CA PRO A 46 18.53 -13.35 -8.18
C PRO A 46 18.93 -14.50 -7.25
N ARG A 47 20.12 -14.41 -6.61
CA ARG A 47 20.54 -15.26 -5.49
C ARG A 47 21.70 -14.63 -4.72
N THR A 48 21.87 -14.99 -3.46
CA THR A 48 23.13 -14.76 -2.74
C THR A 48 24.19 -15.81 -3.11
N GLY A 49 25.43 -15.58 -2.71
CA GLY A 49 26.41 -16.67 -2.58
C GLY A 49 26.14 -17.46 -1.30
N ALA A 50 26.26 -18.78 -1.37
CA ALA A 50 26.26 -19.66 -0.21
C ALA A 50 27.56 -19.49 0.62
N PRO A 51 27.59 -19.94 1.89
CA PRO A 51 28.83 -19.93 2.68
C PRO A 51 29.97 -20.66 1.97
N ASN A 52 31.13 -19.99 1.89
CA ASN A 52 32.35 -20.50 1.22
C ASN A 52 32.21 -20.79 -0.29
N GLU A 53 31.16 -20.31 -0.95
CA GLU A 53 30.98 -20.48 -2.39
C GLU A 53 31.92 -19.56 -3.22
N THR A 54 32.78 -20.16 -4.03
CA THR A 54 33.50 -19.44 -5.09
C THR A 54 32.56 -19.12 -6.24
N ILE A 55 32.12 -17.87 -6.33
CA ILE A 55 31.22 -17.39 -7.40
C ILE A 55 31.94 -17.46 -8.77
N PRO A 56 31.44 -18.22 -9.75
CA PRO A 56 32.11 -18.43 -11.04
C PRO A 56 32.02 -17.21 -11.96
N ASP A 57 32.95 -17.09 -12.91
CA ASP A 57 32.99 -15.92 -13.80
C ASP A 57 31.80 -15.82 -14.76
N SER A 58 31.19 -16.94 -15.11
CA SER A 58 29.90 -16.97 -15.82
C SER A 58 28.77 -16.27 -15.05
N TRP A 59 28.79 -16.26 -13.70
CA TRP A 59 27.87 -15.43 -12.90
C TRP A 59 28.30 -13.96 -12.88
N ASN A 60 29.62 -13.72 -12.81
CA ASN A 60 30.21 -12.38 -12.80
C ASN A 60 29.92 -11.59 -14.09
N SER A 61 29.71 -12.29 -15.21
CA SER A 61 29.35 -11.71 -16.51
C SER A 61 27.89 -11.23 -16.63
N ILE A 62 26.95 -11.78 -15.86
CA ILE A 62 25.52 -11.49 -16.02
C ILE A 62 25.18 -10.10 -15.42
N PRO A 63 24.62 -9.15 -16.21
CA PRO A 63 24.23 -7.84 -15.69
C PRO A 63 23.24 -7.92 -14.53
N GLY A 64 23.46 -7.11 -13.49
CA GLY A 64 22.61 -7.08 -12.29
C GLY A 64 22.71 -8.30 -11.35
N ALA A 65 23.36 -9.40 -11.73
CA ALA A 65 23.35 -10.67 -10.97
C ALA A 65 24.07 -10.57 -9.61
N ARG A 66 25.26 -9.95 -9.56
CA ARG A 66 25.97 -9.65 -8.31
C ARG A 66 25.23 -8.59 -7.47
N GLY A 67 25.53 -8.55 -6.16
CA GLY A 67 25.08 -7.47 -5.27
C GLY A 67 23.90 -7.77 -4.35
N CYS A 68 23.39 -9.01 -4.31
CA CYS A 68 22.26 -9.38 -3.46
C CYS A 68 22.52 -9.18 -1.96
N THR A 69 23.73 -9.53 -1.50
CA THR A 69 24.14 -9.27 -0.11
C THR A 69 24.23 -7.76 0.20
N PRO A 70 24.93 -6.91 -0.59
CA PRO A 70 24.84 -5.46 -0.45
C PRO A 70 23.41 -4.90 -0.41
N GLN A 71 22.51 -5.38 -1.26
CA GLN A 71 21.10 -4.94 -1.25
C GLN A 71 20.42 -5.29 0.09
N ALA A 72 20.51 -6.54 0.54
CA ALA A 72 19.92 -6.97 1.81
C ALA A 72 20.53 -6.23 3.02
N CYS A 73 21.84 -5.96 3.00
CA CYS A 73 22.51 -5.13 4.00
C CYS A 73 21.97 -3.69 4.00
N SER A 74 21.76 -3.07 2.83
CA SER A 74 21.20 -1.71 2.77
C SER A 74 19.82 -1.60 3.45
N PHE A 75 18.94 -2.59 3.26
CA PHE A 75 17.65 -2.64 3.96
C PHE A 75 17.78 -2.96 5.46
N ARG A 76 18.79 -3.75 5.87
CA ARG A 76 19.10 -4.01 7.29
C ARG A 76 19.54 -2.73 7.99
N ASP A 77 20.52 -2.05 7.41
CA ASP A 77 21.21 -0.92 8.04
C ASP A 77 20.30 0.32 8.14
N LEU A 78 19.40 0.49 7.18
CA LEU A 78 18.40 1.58 7.16
C LEU A 78 17.02 1.15 7.73
N SER A 79 16.86 -0.09 8.23
CA SER A 79 15.58 -0.67 8.68
C SER A 79 14.78 0.20 9.67
N ARG A 80 15.46 0.88 10.61
CA ARG A 80 14.80 1.78 11.58
C ARG A 80 14.21 3.03 10.93
N GLN A 81 14.81 3.54 9.87
CA GLN A 81 14.34 4.74 9.16
C GLN A 81 13.07 4.43 8.35
N PHE A 82 12.97 3.22 7.78
CA PHE A 82 11.74 2.73 7.16
C PHE A 82 10.55 2.70 8.12
N LEU A 83 10.75 2.25 9.36
CA LEU A 83 9.71 2.29 10.40
C LEU A 83 9.29 3.73 10.71
N THR A 84 10.24 4.66 10.84
CA THR A 84 9.95 6.10 11.01
C THR A 84 9.23 6.70 9.80
N ALA A 85 9.52 6.23 8.58
CA ALA A 85 8.89 6.67 7.34
C ALA A 85 7.52 6.00 7.05
N GLY A 86 7.00 5.18 7.97
CA GLY A 86 5.66 4.57 7.86
C GLY A 86 5.59 3.23 7.13
N VAL A 87 6.73 2.60 6.80
CA VAL A 87 6.74 1.23 6.23
C VAL A 87 6.48 0.21 7.33
N ASN A 88 5.37 -0.52 7.22
CA ASN A 88 4.92 -1.52 8.18
C ASN A 88 5.76 -2.81 8.11
N LYS A 89 6.16 -3.24 6.91
CA LYS A 89 7.01 -4.42 6.68
C LYS A 89 8.00 -4.22 5.55
N ILE A 90 9.19 -4.78 5.75
CA ILE A 90 10.18 -5.03 4.70
C ILE A 90 10.25 -6.56 4.52
N PHE A 91 10.38 -7.02 3.28
CA PHE A 91 10.75 -8.40 2.97
C PHE A 91 11.83 -8.41 1.88
N GLY A 92 12.78 -9.36 1.98
CA GLY A 92 13.53 -9.81 0.81
C GLY A 92 12.81 -10.97 0.13
N LEU A 93 13.03 -11.19 -1.16
CA LEU A 93 12.42 -12.29 -1.91
C LEU A 93 13.40 -12.86 -2.96
N SER A 94 13.47 -14.18 -3.07
CA SER A 94 14.16 -14.86 -4.18
C SER A 94 13.58 -16.25 -4.44
N THR A 95 14.02 -16.87 -5.53
CA THR A 95 13.59 -18.23 -5.93
C THR A 95 14.41 -19.35 -5.27
N GLN A 96 14.99 -19.08 -4.10
CA GLN A 96 15.66 -20.09 -3.26
C GLN A 96 14.70 -20.63 -2.21
N ASP A 97 14.93 -21.87 -1.75
CA ASP A 97 14.15 -22.53 -0.71
C ASP A 97 14.21 -21.84 0.67
N THR A 98 13.24 -22.13 1.55
CA THR A 98 13.17 -21.51 2.89
C THR A 98 14.41 -21.80 3.77
N PRO A 99 14.97 -23.03 3.83
CA PRO A 99 16.23 -23.29 4.55
C PRO A 99 17.41 -22.42 4.10
N TYR A 100 17.59 -22.23 2.79
CA TYR A 100 18.61 -21.34 2.23
C TYR A 100 18.36 -19.89 2.65
N GLN A 101 17.11 -19.43 2.59
CA GLN A 101 16.74 -18.08 3.05
C GLN A 101 16.97 -17.93 4.58
N GLN A 102 16.75 -18.97 5.39
CA GLN A 102 17.01 -18.98 6.83
C GLN A 102 18.51 -18.86 7.14
N GLU A 103 19.35 -19.53 6.37
CA GLU A 103 20.82 -19.38 6.41
C GLU A 103 21.22 -17.92 6.10
N VAL A 104 20.75 -17.36 4.99
CA VAL A 104 21.06 -15.99 4.56
C VAL A 104 20.62 -14.96 5.60
N LYS A 105 19.41 -15.09 6.16
CA LYS A 105 18.92 -14.23 7.23
C LYS A 105 19.83 -14.25 8.46
N THR A 106 20.24 -15.45 8.87
CA THR A 106 21.10 -15.66 10.06
C THR A 106 22.50 -15.08 9.81
N ARG A 107 23.16 -15.48 8.73
CA ARG A 107 24.52 -15.04 8.36
C ARG A 107 24.66 -13.54 8.16
N LEU A 108 23.60 -12.86 7.69
CA LEU A 108 23.60 -11.41 7.46
C LEU A 108 22.98 -10.58 8.60
N ASN A 109 22.48 -11.23 9.66
CA ASN A 109 21.76 -10.62 10.78
C ASN A 109 20.59 -9.72 10.32
N LEU A 110 19.66 -10.24 9.51
CA LEU A 110 18.56 -9.46 8.94
C LEU A 110 17.38 -9.33 9.93
N PRO A 111 16.91 -8.10 10.25
CA PRO A 111 15.82 -7.83 11.21
C PRO A 111 14.41 -8.00 10.60
N PHE A 112 14.32 -8.48 9.36
CA PHE A 112 13.09 -8.74 8.62
C PHE A 112 13.07 -10.19 8.13
N GLU A 113 11.96 -10.64 7.54
CA GLU A 113 11.89 -11.97 6.92
C GLU A 113 12.33 -11.94 5.46
N LEU A 114 12.89 -13.05 5.00
CA LEU A 114 13.03 -13.35 3.57
C LEU A 114 11.90 -14.30 3.18
N LEU A 115 11.37 -14.12 1.97
CA LEU A 115 10.34 -14.96 1.37
C LEU A 115 10.97 -15.89 0.34
N SER A 116 10.54 -17.15 0.32
CA SER A 116 10.91 -18.11 -0.71
C SER A 116 9.83 -18.15 -1.80
N ASP A 117 10.25 -17.96 -3.04
CA ASP A 117 9.46 -18.19 -4.26
C ASP A 117 10.09 -19.33 -5.08
N GLU A 118 10.50 -20.41 -4.40
CA GLU A 118 11.12 -21.60 -5.01
C GLU A 118 10.25 -22.20 -6.13
N LYS A 119 8.92 -22.07 -6.00
CA LYS A 119 7.92 -22.57 -6.97
C LYS A 119 7.62 -21.61 -8.12
N LEU A 120 8.20 -20.41 -8.11
CA LEU A 120 7.94 -19.32 -9.06
C LEU A 120 6.50 -18.77 -9.05
N ASP A 121 5.66 -19.13 -8.07
CA ASP A 121 4.26 -18.69 -7.97
C ASP A 121 4.13 -17.15 -8.04
N PHE A 122 5.03 -16.40 -7.39
CA PHE A 122 5.04 -14.94 -7.38
C PHE A 122 5.66 -14.35 -8.65
N VAL A 123 6.79 -14.92 -9.13
CA VAL A 123 7.40 -14.57 -10.42
C VAL A 123 6.41 -14.71 -11.58
N GLU A 124 5.68 -15.82 -11.67
CA GLU A 124 4.73 -16.08 -12.76
C GLU A 124 3.48 -15.19 -12.65
N ALA A 125 2.88 -15.08 -11.46
CA ALA A 125 1.64 -14.32 -11.29
C ALA A 125 1.80 -12.81 -11.49
N LEU A 126 2.99 -12.25 -11.22
CA LEU A 126 3.33 -10.86 -11.55
C LEU A 126 4.00 -10.72 -12.93
N LYS A 127 4.39 -11.82 -13.58
CA LYS A 127 5.21 -11.85 -14.81
C LYS A 127 6.54 -11.10 -14.65
N LEU A 128 7.23 -11.36 -13.53
CA LEU A 128 8.51 -10.70 -13.25
C LEU A 128 9.60 -11.16 -14.24
N PRO A 129 10.46 -10.27 -14.72
CA PRO A 129 11.57 -10.64 -15.58
C PRO A 129 12.59 -11.48 -14.81
N THR A 130 13.14 -12.50 -15.47
CA THR A 130 14.05 -13.49 -14.88
C THR A 130 15.38 -13.57 -15.61
N ILE A 131 16.35 -14.27 -15.02
CA ILE A 131 17.53 -14.82 -15.69
C ILE A 131 17.54 -16.33 -15.49
N ASP A 132 18.06 -17.07 -16.48
CA ASP A 132 18.28 -18.51 -16.36
C ASP A 132 19.76 -18.78 -16.04
N TRP A 133 20.00 -19.60 -15.02
CA TRP A 133 21.32 -19.88 -14.45
C TRP A 133 21.41 -21.33 -13.99
N GLU A 134 22.36 -22.10 -14.54
CA GLU A 134 22.58 -23.52 -14.16
C GLU A 134 21.28 -24.37 -14.20
N GLY A 135 20.40 -24.09 -15.17
CA GLY A 135 19.09 -24.74 -15.32
C GLY A 135 18.00 -24.25 -14.37
N LYS A 136 18.30 -23.31 -13.45
CA LYS A 136 17.35 -22.68 -12.53
C LYS A 136 16.93 -21.30 -13.02
N LYS A 137 15.66 -20.96 -12.84
CA LYS A 137 15.12 -19.62 -13.14
C LYS A 137 15.20 -18.74 -11.89
N LEU A 138 15.82 -17.56 -12.02
CA LEU A 138 16.04 -16.61 -10.93
C LEU A 138 15.37 -15.27 -11.25
N THR A 139 14.70 -14.66 -10.27
CA THR A 139 14.08 -13.33 -10.44
C THR A 139 15.14 -12.23 -10.64
N LYS A 140 14.91 -11.26 -11.54
CA LYS A 140 15.80 -10.09 -11.66
C LYS A 140 15.69 -9.19 -10.42
N ARG A 141 16.65 -8.27 -10.25
CA ARG A 141 16.67 -7.34 -9.12
C ARG A 141 15.63 -6.23 -9.29
N ILE A 142 14.58 -6.31 -8.48
CA ILE A 142 13.40 -5.43 -8.51
C ILE A 142 13.10 -5.03 -7.06
N THR A 143 12.70 -3.78 -6.82
CA THR A 143 12.08 -3.39 -5.54
C THR A 143 10.65 -2.94 -5.81
N LEU A 144 9.72 -3.32 -4.93
CA LEU A 144 8.29 -2.98 -5.00
C LEU A 144 7.88 -2.29 -3.70
N ALA A 145 7.13 -1.19 -3.81
CA ALA A 145 6.37 -0.64 -2.70
C ALA A 145 4.87 -0.90 -2.93
N ILE A 146 4.21 -1.41 -1.90
CA ILE A 146 2.87 -2.00 -1.96
C ILE A 146 2.04 -1.38 -0.83
N ALA A 147 1.03 -0.58 -1.17
CA ALA A 147 0.09 -0.02 -0.21
C ALA A 147 -1.21 -0.84 -0.23
N ASP A 148 -1.61 -1.41 0.91
CA ASP A 148 -2.87 -2.15 1.09
C ASP A 148 -3.12 -3.20 -0.02
N GLY A 149 -2.09 -4.01 -0.30
CA GLY A 149 -2.13 -5.05 -1.34
C GLY A 149 -2.10 -4.53 -2.78
N LYS A 150 -1.79 -3.27 -3.04
CA LYS A 150 -1.64 -2.68 -4.40
C LYS A 150 -0.23 -2.13 -4.62
N ILE A 151 0.40 -2.49 -5.73
CA ILE A 151 1.73 -1.97 -6.11
C ILE A 151 1.59 -0.48 -6.47
N VAL A 152 2.33 0.40 -5.78
CA VAL A 152 2.29 1.86 -6.00
C VAL A 152 3.54 2.40 -6.69
N LYS A 153 4.71 1.82 -6.40
CA LYS A 153 6.02 2.20 -6.95
C LYS A 153 6.86 0.94 -7.20
N ILE A 154 7.63 0.99 -8.28
CA ILE A 154 8.60 -0.05 -8.67
C ILE A 154 9.95 0.65 -8.87
N TRP A 155 11.03 -0.03 -8.50
CA TRP A 155 12.39 0.27 -8.94
C TRP A 155 12.89 -0.97 -9.69
N TYR A 156 13.12 -0.82 -10.99
CA TYR A 156 13.68 -1.84 -11.85
C TYR A 156 14.37 -1.15 -13.03
N PRO A 157 15.55 -1.63 -13.47
CA PRO A 157 16.43 -2.53 -12.76
C PRO A 157 17.10 -1.80 -11.58
N VAL A 158 17.23 -2.46 -10.44
CA VAL A 158 17.86 -1.83 -9.26
C VAL A 158 19.39 -1.80 -9.42
N PHE A 159 19.95 -0.60 -9.57
CA PHE A 159 21.40 -0.36 -9.58
C PHE A 159 21.73 1.06 -9.06
N PRO A 160 22.85 1.25 -8.33
CA PRO A 160 23.69 0.21 -7.74
C PRO A 160 22.96 -0.45 -6.55
N PRO A 161 23.19 -1.76 -6.30
CA PRO A 161 22.32 -2.57 -5.45
C PRO A 161 22.36 -2.18 -3.96
N ASP A 162 23.48 -1.63 -3.50
CA ASP A 162 23.71 -1.07 -2.16
C ASP A 162 22.94 0.23 -1.89
N GLN A 163 22.51 0.96 -2.92
CA GLN A 163 21.68 2.16 -2.78
C GLN A 163 20.17 1.84 -2.81
N SER A 164 19.78 0.58 -3.00
CA SER A 164 18.38 0.16 -3.17
C SER A 164 17.47 0.56 -2.00
N ALA A 165 17.99 0.62 -0.78
CA ALA A 165 17.20 1.06 0.38
C ALA A 165 17.06 2.59 0.43
N GLN A 166 18.13 3.32 0.13
CA GLN A 166 18.13 4.79 0.10
C GLN A 166 17.15 5.31 -0.95
N GLN A 167 17.16 4.73 -2.16
CA GLN A 167 16.23 5.06 -3.26
C GLN A 167 14.74 4.90 -2.91
N VAL A 168 14.40 4.13 -1.87
CA VAL A 168 13.02 4.02 -1.35
C VAL A 168 12.76 5.07 -0.28
N LEU A 169 13.72 5.36 0.60
CA LEU A 169 13.59 6.42 1.61
C LEU A 169 13.52 7.82 0.99
N ASP A 170 14.28 8.08 -0.08
CA ASP A 170 14.25 9.34 -0.82
C ASP A 170 12.84 9.58 -1.41
N TRP A 171 12.28 8.57 -2.07
CA TRP A 171 10.91 8.58 -2.59
C TRP A 171 9.86 8.78 -1.48
N LEU A 172 10.03 8.15 -0.31
CA LEU A 172 9.13 8.35 0.83
C LEU A 172 9.13 9.80 1.34
N ALA A 173 10.31 10.45 1.35
CA ALA A 173 10.42 11.87 1.70
C ALA A 173 9.76 12.78 0.64
N GLU A 174 9.87 12.45 -0.65
CA GLU A 174 9.20 13.16 -1.75
C GLU A 174 7.66 13.09 -1.65
N GLU A 175 7.09 11.92 -1.40
CA GLU A 175 5.64 11.72 -1.26
C GLU A 175 5.10 12.46 -0.01
N GLN A 176 5.76 12.32 1.16
CA GLN A 176 5.38 13.04 2.38
C GLN A 176 5.43 14.57 2.18
N THR A 177 6.46 15.07 1.50
CA THR A 177 6.58 16.50 1.16
C THR A 177 5.46 16.95 0.22
N THR A 178 4.98 16.07 -0.66
CA THR A 178 3.91 16.36 -1.62
C THR A 178 2.54 16.42 -0.96
N GLU A 179 2.23 15.48 -0.04
CA GLU A 179 1.02 15.53 0.77
C GLU A 179 0.97 16.79 1.65
N GLN A 180 2.08 17.13 2.32
CA GLN A 180 2.19 18.34 3.15
C GLN A 180 1.95 19.62 2.35
N LYS A 181 2.51 19.72 1.13
CA LYS A 181 2.25 20.85 0.20
C LYS A 181 0.77 20.93 -0.19
N PHE A 182 0.11 19.80 -0.45
CA PHE A 182 -1.31 19.79 -0.82
C PHE A 182 -2.22 20.23 0.35
N VAL A 183 -1.93 19.76 1.58
CA VAL A 183 -2.65 20.18 2.79
C VAL A 183 -2.45 21.67 3.08
N GLY A 184 -1.21 22.16 3.01
CA GLY A 184 -0.89 23.58 3.20
C GLY A 184 -1.58 24.48 2.17
N ASN A 185 -1.55 24.11 0.89
CA ASN A 185 -2.25 24.85 -0.17
C ASN A 185 -3.76 24.89 0.05
N ARG A 186 -4.38 23.79 0.50
CA ARG A 186 -5.81 23.79 0.86
C ARG A 186 -6.11 24.73 2.03
N GLN A 187 -5.33 24.68 3.11
CA GLN A 187 -5.50 25.55 4.26
C GLN A 187 -5.40 27.05 3.89
N ILE A 188 -4.48 27.40 2.98
CA ILE A 188 -4.35 28.77 2.45
C ILE A 188 -5.60 29.17 1.65
N ILE A 189 -6.10 28.29 0.77
CA ILE A 189 -7.33 28.54 -0.01
C ILE A 189 -8.54 28.72 0.90
N ASP A 190 -8.72 27.86 1.90
CA ASP A 190 -9.83 27.94 2.86
C ASP A 190 -9.74 29.21 3.72
N ALA A 191 -8.54 29.64 4.11
CA ALA A 191 -8.32 30.90 4.82
C ALA A 191 -8.66 32.13 3.94
N ILE A 192 -8.23 32.14 2.67
CA ILE A 192 -8.57 33.21 1.71
C ILE A 192 -10.08 33.30 1.50
N ASN A 193 -10.75 32.16 1.27
CA ASN A 193 -12.20 32.09 1.12
C ASN A 193 -12.92 32.62 2.39
N GLY A 194 -12.41 32.28 3.57
CA GLY A 194 -12.92 32.80 4.85
C GLY A 194 -12.73 34.30 5.05
N MET A 195 -11.63 34.88 4.55
CA MET A 195 -11.40 36.34 4.55
C MET A 195 -12.33 37.05 3.57
N VAL A 196 -12.50 36.51 2.36
CA VAL A 196 -13.39 37.06 1.32
C VAL A 196 -14.85 37.05 1.80
N LEU A 197 -15.32 35.95 2.41
CA LEU A 197 -16.66 35.86 3.00
C LEU A 197 -16.87 36.89 4.12
N LYS A 198 -15.86 37.12 4.97
CA LYS A 198 -15.92 38.17 6.01
C LYS A 198 -15.99 39.57 5.41
N ALA A 199 -15.20 39.85 4.36
CA ALA A 199 -15.22 41.15 3.68
C ALA A 199 -16.60 41.45 3.06
N PHE A 200 -17.21 40.47 2.38
CA PHE A 200 -18.58 40.60 1.86
C PHE A 200 -19.62 40.78 2.98
N ALA A 201 -19.48 40.05 4.09
CA ALA A 201 -20.37 40.21 5.25
C ALA A 201 -20.28 41.62 5.87
N SER A 202 -19.08 42.20 5.98
CA SER A 202 -18.93 43.59 6.43
C SER A 202 -19.58 44.60 5.49
N GLN A 203 -19.43 44.44 4.16
CA GLN A 203 -20.05 45.37 3.20
C GLN A 203 -21.59 45.26 3.15
N GLN A 204 -22.16 44.08 3.47
CA GLN A 204 -23.62 43.95 3.63
C GLN A 204 -24.12 44.61 4.93
N GLY A 205 -23.31 44.67 6.00
CA GLY A 205 -23.65 45.36 7.23
C GLY A 205 -23.88 46.87 7.03
N ASP A 206 -22.99 47.55 6.30
CA ASP A 206 -23.09 48.99 6.07
C ASP A 206 -24.29 49.40 5.21
N THR A 207 -24.79 48.51 4.33
CA THR A 207 -25.99 48.79 3.53
C THR A 207 -27.30 48.85 4.33
N VAL A 208 -27.35 48.33 5.55
CA VAL A 208 -28.56 48.36 6.39
C VAL A 208 -28.71 49.71 7.11
N ASN A 209 -27.61 50.28 7.61
CA ASN A 209 -27.63 51.53 8.39
C ASN A 209 -27.95 52.80 7.58
N ILE A 210 -27.92 52.74 6.24
CA ILE A 210 -28.18 53.91 5.38
C ILE A 210 -29.69 54.17 5.19
N LEU A 211 -30.56 53.16 5.34
CA LEU A 211 -32.01 53.34 5.17
C LEU A 211 -32.73 53.90 6.42
N GLU A 212 -32.17 53.71 7.62
CA GLU A 212 -32.85 54.07 8.87
C GLU A 212 -32.72 55.57 9.23
N ALA A 213 -31.92 56.33 8.48
CA ALA A 213 -31.61 57.74 8.75
C ALA A 213 -32.59 58.77 8.15
N MET A 214 -33.64 58.35 7.42
CA MET A 214 -34.46 59.26 6.58
C MET A 214 -35.93 59.45 6.97
N HIS A 215 -36.43 58.84 8.04
CA HIS A 215 -37.86 58.93 8.40
C HIS A 215 -38.11 59.53 9.79
N GLY A 216 -38.52 60.80 9.80
CA GLY A 216 -39.07 61.46 10.98
C GLY A 216 -40.47 60.94 11.37
N PRO A 217 -40.97 61.29 12.57
CA PRO A 217 -42.11 60.60 13.17
C PRO A 217 -43.45 60.96 12.53
N CYS A 218 -44.12 59.99 11.90
CA CYS A 218 -45.54 60.12 11.53
C CYS A 218 -46.30 58.78 11.53
N VAL A 219 -47.59 58.86 11.87
CA VAL A 219 -48.62 57.81 11.82
C VAL A 219 -48.46 56.62 12.80
N LYS A 220 -49.59 56.25 13.42
CA LYS A 220 -49.74 55.10 14.34
C LYS A 220 -50.68 54.04 13.73
N GLN A 221 -50.67 52.86 14.37
CA GLN A 221 -51.87 52.08 14.78
C GLN A 221 -52.43 50.99 13.83
N PHE A 222 -53.01 49.95 14.48
CA PHE A 222 -53.75 48.80 13.92
C PHE A 222 -52.90 47.77 13.12
N ILE A 223 -53.19 46.45 13.09
CA ILE A 223 -54.34 45.63 13.55
C ILE A 223 -53.86 44.46 14.46
N THR A 224 -54.74 43.89 15.30
CA THR A 224 -54.50 42.71 16.14
C THR A 224 -55.27 41.43 15.72
N SER A 225 -54.67 40.27 15.99
CA SER A 225 -55.28 38.98 16.40
C SER A 225 -56.27 38.19 15.50
N SER A 226 -55.86 36.97 15.09
CA SER A 226 -56.66 35.70 15.16
C SER A 226 -55.68 34.49 15.01
N THR A 227 -55.64 33.37 15.76
CA THR A 227 -56.59 32.27 16.11
C THR A 227 -57.21 31.57 14.89
N THR A 228 -57.23 30.23 14.69
CA THR A 228 -56.98 29.02 15.54
C THR A 228 -56.60 27.80 14.64
N PRO A 229 -55.83 26.78 15.08
CA PRO A 229 -55.39 25.66 14.22
C PRO A 229 -56.42 24.51 14.01
N ARG A 230 -56.26 23.73 12.92
CA ARG A 230 -57.03 22.50 12.61
C ARG A 230 -56.29 21.21 13.01
N ARG A 231 -57.06 20.15 13.36
CA ARG A 231 -56.56 18.83 13.80
C ARG A 231 -57.12 17.68 12.95
N GLY A 232 -56.22 16.83 12.44
CA GLY A 232 -56.31 15.36 12.50
C GLY A 232 -57.08 14.54 11.44
N ARG A 233 -56.51 13.38 11.11
CA ARG A 233 -57.20 12.06 11.21
C ARG A 233 -56.21 10.87 11.29
N ARG A 234 -56.68 9.77 11.89
CA ARG A 234 -56.13 8.39 11.84
C ARG A 234 -56.59 7.71 10.51
N GLN A 235 -56.21 6.51 10.03
CA GLN A 235 -55.48 5.30 10.49
C GLN A 235 -54.99 4.52 9.20
N GLN A 236 -54.66 3.21 9.06
CA GLN A 236 -54.74 1.99 9.89
C GLN A 236 -53.73 0.86 9.45
N ARG A 237 -53.06 0.23 10.44
CA ARG A 237 -52.74 -1.22 10.62
C ARG A 237 -52.22 -2.14 9.49
N GLY A 238 -51.21 -2.96 9.86
CA GLY A 238 -50.83 -4.28 9.29
C GLY A 238 -49.41 -4.69 9.77
N THR A 239 -49.00 -5.83 10.37
CA THR A 239 -49.53 -7.14 10.88
C THR A 239 -49.24 -8.42 10.07
N GLY A 240 -48.38 -9.30 10.62
CA GLY A 240 -48.09 -10.69 10.19
C GLY A 240 -46.72 -10.88 9.50
N ASP A 241 -45.99 -12.02 9.60
CA ASP A 241 -46.08 -13.15 10.55
C ASP A 241 -44.75 -13.99 10.61
N ARG A 242 -44.71 -15.12 11.33
CA ARG A 242 -43.50 -15.95 11.66
C ARG A 242 -43.44 -17.35 10.99
N ALA A 243 -42.26 -17.73 10.49
CA ALA A 243 -41.70 -19.11 10.41
C ALA A 243 -40.17 -19.03 10.11
N ARG A 244 -39.20 -19.84 10.58
CA ARG A 244 -39.08 -21.01 11.50
C ARG A 244 -39.19 -22.45 10.93
N SER A 245 -38.30 -23.34 11.44
CA SER A 245 -38.16 -24.81 11.21
C SER A 245 -37.48 -25.24 9.89
N LEU A 246 -36.78 -26.40 9.75
CA LEU A 246 -35.88 -27.21 10.62
C LEU A 246 -35.27 -28.40 9.79
N PHE A 247 -34.33 -29.18 10.37
CA PHE A 247 -33.83 -30.52 9.90
C PHE A 247 -32.98 -30.51 8.59
N ARG A 248 -32.08 -31.48 8.28
CA ARG A 248 -31.43 -32.66 8.96
C ARG A 248 -30.08 -32.89 8.24
N SER A 249 -28.93 -33.05 8.91
CA SER A 249 -28.27 -34.30 9.40
C SER A 249 -27.92 -35.40 8.36
N SER A 250 -26.66 -35.89 8.47
CA SER A 250 -26.18 -37.26 8.20
C SER A 250 -25.55 -37.66 6.85
N ASP A 251 -24.33 -38.23 6.99
CA ASP A 251 -23.66 -39.33 6.26
C ASP A 251 -23.32 -39.15 4.75
N ALA A 252 -22.27 -39.76 4.17
CA ALA A 252 -21.38 -40.83 4.62
C ALA A 252 -19.95 -40.73 4.02
N VAL A 253 -19.01 -41.54 4.55
CA VAL A 253 -17.68 -41.83 3.96
C VAL A 253 -17.67 -43.30 3.47
N PRO A 254 -16.98 -43.59 2.36
CA PRO A 254 -16.28 -44.87 2.23
C PRO A 254 -14.79 -44.68 1.90
N SER A 255 -13.96 -45.51 2.55
CA SER A 255 -12.57 -45.73 2.16
C SER A 255 -12.47 -46.91 1.19
N THR A 256 -11.45 -46.89 0.33
CA THR A 256 -10.89 -48.11 -0.29
C THR A 256 -9.41 -47.92 -0.53
N ASN A 257 -8.58 -48.73 0.13
CA ASN A 257 -7.24 -49.03 -0.35
C ASN A 257 -7.35 -50.15 -1.39
N VAL A 258 -6.54 -50.08 -2.45
CA VAL A 258 -6.15 -51.25 -3.25
C VAL A 258 -4.63 -51.19 -3.42
N THR A 259 -4.02 -52.37 -3.38
CA THR A 259 -2.57 -52.67 -3.42
C THR A 259 -1.76 -51.89 -4.44
#